data_AF-A0A6C0ENX0-F1
#
_entry.id   AF-A0A6C0ENX0-F1
#
_cell.length_a   1.000
_cell.length_b   1.000
_cell.length_c   1.000
_cell.angle_alpha   90.00
_cell.angle_beta   90.00
_cell.angle_gamma   90.00
#
_symmetry.space_group_name_H-M   'P 1'
#
loop_
_entity.id
_entity.type
_entity.pdbx_description
1 polymer ?
#
loop_
_entity_poly.entity_id
_entity_poly.type
_entity_poly.pdbx_seq_one_letter_code
_entity_poly.pdbx_strand_id
1 'polypeptide(L)'
;MVLSGKMYIKQVPANQVDSEVELQLIAAKYGFAPKISNIEYGEYTCQIIMEDVEADCLANTYGDDPEEIPLWIWDQIRTMVTTLYEHEGIEYIDITPYNFIEKDNRIYMIDFGDAQYVNHDIPTNWFLSEFMDGENYWNPDYK
;
A
#
# COMPACT_ATOMS: atom_id res chain seq x y z
N MET A 1 -19.88 -16.94 -16.28
CA MET A 1 -18.93 -15.99 -16.87
C MET A 1 -17.80 -15.85 -15.87
N VAL A 2 -16.68 -16.55 -16.08
CA VAL A 2 -15.51 -16.43 -15.20
C VAL A 2 -14.68 -15.29 -15.77
N LEU A 3 -14.69 -14.13 -15.11
CA LEU A 3 -13.72 -13.09 -15.40
C LEU A 3 -12.37 -13.59 -14.89
N SER A 4 -11.60 -14.22 -15.78
CA SER A 4 -10.21 -14.59 -15.55
C SER A 4 -9.37 -13.32 -15.64
N GLY A 5 -9.37 -12.50 -14.58
CA GLY A 5 -8.38 -11.42 -14.42
C GLY A 5 -6.97 -12.01 -14.31
N LYS A 6 -5.96 -11.27 -14.78
CA LYS A 6 -4.57 -11.64 -14.49
C LYS A 6 -4.32 -11.56 -12.99
N MET A 7 -3.37 -12.36 -12.53
CA MET A 7 -3.01 -12.47 -11.13
C MET A 7 -1.56 -12.07 -10.95
N TYR A 8 -1.30 -11.27 -9.93
CA TYR A 8 0.04 -10.96 -9.44
C TYR A 8 0.39 -11.89 -8.28
N ILE A 9 1.65 -12.34 -8.23
CA ILE A 9 2.15 -13.23 -7.19
C ILE A 9 3.32 -12.54 -6.48
N LYS A 10 3.12 -12.18 -5.20
CA LYS A 10 4.19 -11.68 -4.34
C LYS A 10 4.75 -12.81 -3.49
N GLN A 11 6.07 -12.96 -3.47
CA GLN A 11 6.76 -13.83 -2.51
C GLN A 11 7.10 -13.05 -1.25
N VAL A 12 6.78 -13.62 -0.09
CA VAL A 12 7.00 -13.00 1.22
C VAL A 12 7.60 -14.01 2.20
N PRO A 13 8.43 -13.58 3.17
CA PRO A 13 8.90 -14.46 4.23
C PRO A 13 7.74 -15.04 5.05
N ALA A 14 7.84 -16.31 5.43
CA ALA A 14 6.76 -17.00 6.15
C ALA A 14 6.43 -16.37 7.52
N ASN A 15 7.38 -15.64 8.12
CA ASN A 15 7.18 -14.93 9.39
C ASN A 15 6.53 -13.53 9.24
N GLN A 16 6.27 -13.07 8.02
CA GLN A 16 5.67 -11.75 7.72
C GLN A 16 4.34 -11.85 6.97
N VAL A 17 4.04 -13.02 6.38
CA VAL A 17 2.86 -13.20 5.53
C VAL A 17 1.54 -12.87 6.24
N ASP A 18 1.37 -13.28 7.50
CA ASP A 18 0.09 -13.15 8.17
C ASP A 18 -0.25 -11.68 8.44
N SER A 19 0.73 -10.88 8.90
CA SER A 19 0.55 -9.44 9.10
C SER A 19 0.31 -8.72 7.78
N GLU A 20 1.11 -9.01 6.75
CA GLU A 20 0.95 -8.35 5.45
C GLU A 20 -0.42 -8.65 4.81
N VAL A 21 -0.84 -9.92 4.85
CA VAL A 21 -2.16 -10.35 4.35
C VAL A 21 -3.27 -9.66 5.13
N GLU A 22 -3.21 -9.63 6.45
CA GLU A 22 -4.24 -9.03 7.30
C GLU A 22 -4.44 -7.55 6.94
N LEU A 23 -3.36 -6.77 6.90
CA LEU A 23 -3.40 -5.34 6.65
C LEU A 23 -3.85 -5.04 5.21
N GLN A 24 -3.40 -5.82 4.23
CA GLN A 24 -3.87 -5.70 2.85
C GLN A 24 -5.37 -6.03 2.74
N LEU A 25 -5.86 -7.06 3.43
CA LEU A 25 -7.29 -7.41 3.43
C LEU A 25 -8.14 -6.29 4.02
N ILE A 26 -7.65 -5.58 5.04
CA ILE A 26 -8.33 -4.42 5.61
C ILE A 26 -8.39 -3.29 4.58
N ALA A 27 -7.26 -2.90 3.99
CA ALA A 27 -7.20 -1.88 2.95
C ALA A 27 -8.10 -2.23 1.74
N ALA A 28 -8.17 -3.50 1.35
CA ALA A 28 -9.03 -3.99 0.27
C ALA A 28 -10.53 -3.82 0.57
N LYS A 29 -10.97 -3.78 1.84
CA LYS A 29 -12.39 -3.49 2.20
C LYS A 29 -12.80 -2.07 1.82
N TYR A 30 -11.87 -1.12 1.88
CA TYR A 30 -12.04 0.26 1.39
C TYR A 30 -11.82 0.36 -0.13
N GLY A 31 -11.36 -0.73 -0.75
CA GLY A 31 -10.94 -0.77 -2.14
C GLY A 31 -9.61 -0.05 -2.39
N PHE A 32 -8.79 0.14 -1.35
CA PHE A 32 -7.48 0.78 -1.50
C PHE A 32 -6.42 -0.17 -2.04
N ALA A 33 -6.58 -1.48 -1.84
CA ALA A 33 -5.61 -2.48 -2.26
C ALA A 33 -6.21 -3.51 -3.23
N PRO A 34 -5.38 -4.16 -4.07
CA PRO A 34 -5.80 -5.30 -4.88
C PRO A 34 -6.33 -6.44 -4.00
N LYS A 35 -7.35 -7.13 -4.48
CA LYS A 35 -7.97 -8.24 -3.73
C LYS A 35 -7.06 -9.46 -3.74
N ILE A 36 -6.78 -9.99 -2.56
CA ILE A 36 -6.13 -11.29 -2.41
C ILE A 36 -7.13 -12.39 -2.80
N SER A 37 -6.71 -13.26 -3.70
CA SER A 37 -7.48 -14.43 -4.15
C SER A 37 -7.12 -15.70 -3.39
N ASN A 38 -5.84 -15.87 -3.05
CA ASN A 38 -5.30 -17.07 -2.43
C ASN A 38 -3.97 -16.77 -1.75
N ILE A 39 -3.60 -17.61 -0.80
CA ILE A 39 -2.31 -17.57 -0.10
C ILE A 39 -1.75 -18.99 -0.11
N GLU A 40 -0.52 -19.15 -0.59
CA GLU A 40 0.18 -20.44 -0.57
C GLU A 40 1.28 -20.40 0.47
N TYR A 41 1.15 -21.23 1.50
CA TYR A 41 2.10 -21.29 2.61
C TYR A 41 3.22 -22.30 2.33
N GLY A 42 4.47 -21.85 2.39
CA GLY A 42 5.66 -22.70 2.39
C GLY A 42 6.44 -22.60 3.70
N GLU A 43 7.48 -23.44 3.86
CA GLU A 43 8.28 -23.52 5.09
C GLU A 43 9.03 -22.21 5.42
N TYR A 44 9.57 -21.55 4.40
CA TYR A 44 10.38 -20.33 4.56
C TYR A 44 9.79 -19.11 3.84
N THR A 45 9.01 -19.35 2.79
CA THR A 45 8.39 -18.32 1.97
C THR A 45 6.95 -18.69 1.68
N CYS A 46 6.10 -17.68 1.59
CA CYS A 46 4.70 -17.80 1.20
C CYS A 46 4.46 -16.99 -0.08
N GLN A 47 3.37 -17.29 -0.77
CA GLN A 47 2.93 -16.55 -1.94
C GLN A 47 1.58 -15.90 -1.67
N ILE A 48 1.51 -14.58 -1.83
CA ILE A 48 0.25 -13.84 -1.83
C ILE A 48 -0.18 -13.69 -3.30
N ILE A 49 -1.30 -14.32 -3.66
CA ILE A 49 -1.83 -14.30 -5.02
C ILE A 49 -3.01 -13.34 -5.07
N MET A 50 -2.87 -12.23 -5.80
CA MET A 50 -3.83 -11.12 -5.80
C MET A 50 -4.16 -10.64 -7.21
N GLU A 51 -5.26 -9.90 -7.34
CA GLU A 51 -5.63 -9.24 -8.59
C GLU A 51 -4.46 -8.43 -9.14
N ASP A 52 -4.11 -8.64 -10.41
CA ASP A 52 -3.18 -7.77 -11.14
C ASP A 52 -3.93 -6.49 -11.50
N VAL A 53 -3.44 -5.33 -11.03
CA VAL A 53 -4.02 -4.04 -11.38
C VAL A 53 -3.83 -3.76 -12.87
N GLU A 54 -2.90 -4.42 -13.57
CA GLU A 54 -2.60 -4.23 -14.99
C GLU A 54 -2.24 -2.76 -15.34
N ALA A 55 -1.49 -2.11 -14.45
CA ALA A 55 -0.93 -0.78 -14.63
C ALA A 55 0.43 -0.68 -13.91
N ASP A 56 1.26 0.25 -14.35
CA ASP A 56 2.56 0.52 -13.75
C ASP A 56 2.43 1.35 -12.46
N CYS A 57 3.44 1.29 -11.58
CA CYS A 57 3.49 2.15 -10.40
C CYS A 57 3.69 3.62 -10.77
N LEU A 58 3.45 4.52 -9.81
CA LEU A 58 3.63 5.96 -10.01
C LEU A 58 5.05 6.31 -10.42
N ALA A 59 6.06 5.61 -9.88
CA ALA A 59 7.46 5.86 -10.23
C ALA A 59 7.73 5.64 -11.72
N ASN A 60 7.14 4.60 -12.31
CA ASN A 60 7.29 4.29 -13.73
C ASN A 60 6.45 5.21 -14.63
N THR A 61 5.35 5.76 -14.10
CA THR A 61 4.41 6.60 -14.86
C THR A 61 4.78 8.08 -14.84
N TYR A 62 5.15 8.60 -13.67
CA TYR A 62 5.39 10.02 -13.41
C TYR A 62 6.83 10.32 -12.97
N GLY A 63 7.60 9.32 -12.56
CA GLY A 63 8.92 9.49 -11.94
C GLY A 63 8.86 9.52 -10.41
N ASP A 64 10.01 9.79 -9.79
CA ASP A 64 10.20 9.84 -8.34
C ASP A 64 10.32 11.26 -7.77
N ASP A 65 10.26 12.28 -8.63
CA ASP A 65 10.21 13.68 -8.22
C ASP A 65 8.79 14.03 -7.73
N PRO A 66 8.60 14.45 -6.46
CA PRO A 66 7.30 14.84 -5.94
C PRO A 66 6.59 15.96 -6.73
N GLU A 67 7.35 16.83 -7.39
CA GLU A 67 6.80 17.95 -8.19
C GLU A 67 6.12 17.47 -9.49
N GLU A 68 6.50 16.30 -10.00
CA GLU A 68 5.93 15.70 -11.21
C GLU A 68 4.64 14.92 -10.94
N ILE A 69 4.28 14.74 -9.66
CA ILE A 69 3.10 13.99 -9.24
C ILE A 69 1.87 14.91 -9.19
N PRO A 70 0.79 14.59 -9.92
CA PRO A 70 -0.44 15.37 -9.87
C PRO A 70 -1.03 15.49 -8.46
N LEU A 71 -1.48 16.69 -8.07
CA LEU A 71 -2.05 16.96 -6.74
C LEU A 71 -3.19 16.02 -6.33
N TRP A 72 -4.03 15.61 -7.28
CA TRP A 72 -5.15 14.71 -6.98
C TRP A 72 -4.67 13.32 -6.54
N ILE A 73 -3.47 12.89 -6.95
CA ILE A 73 -2.87 11.62 -6.52
C ILE A 73 -2.45 11.75 -5.05
N TRP A 74 -1.80 12.85 -4.69
CA TRP A 74 -1.46 13.15 -3.29
C TRP A 74 -2.68 13.17 -2.39
N ASP A 75 -3.76 13.84 -2.83
CA ASP A 75 -5.02 13.89 -2.08
C ASP A 75 -5.63 12.49 -1.88
N GLN A 76 -5.56 11.62 -2.89
CA GLN A 76 -6.02 10.23 -2.78
C GLN A 76 -5.13 9.42 -1.83
N ILE A 77 -3.80 9.47 -1.97
CA ILE A 77 -2.88 8.76 -1.08
C ILE A 77 -3.09 9.21 0.37
N ARG A 78 -3.21 10.52 0.61
CA ARG A 78 -3.52 11.09 1.94
C ARG A 78 -4.81 10.53 2.49
N THR A 79 -5.88 10.56 1.71
CA THR A 79 -7.17 9.99 2.12
C THR A 79 -7.02 8.51 2.51
N MET A 80 -6.26 7.73 1.74
CA MET A 80 -6.05 6.31 2.01
C MET A 80 -5.29 6.09 3.32
N VAL A 81 -4.14 6.74 3.52
CA VAL A 81 -3.32 6.53 4.74
C VAL A 81 -3.98 7.11 5.99
N THR A 82 -4.64 8.26 5.89
CA THR A 82 -5.44 8.82 6.99
C THR A 82 -6.59 7.90 7.35
N THR A 83 -7.27 7.31 6.36
CA THR A 83 -8.36 6.36 6.63
C THR A 83 -7.84 5.12 7.37
N LEU A 84 -6.72 4.54 6.93
CA LEU A 84 -6.10 3.40 7.60
C LEU A 84 -5.69 3.74 9.03
N TYR A 85 -5.10 4.92 9.25
CA TYR A 85 -4.68 5.37 10.56
C TYR A 85 -5.87 5.62 11.51
N GLU A 86 -6.82 6.46 11.09
CA GLU A 86 -7.91 6.93 11.97
C GLU A 86 -8.99 5.87 12.23
N HIS A 87 -9.27 5.00 11.25
CA HIS A 87 -10.35 4.02 11.37
C HIS A 87 -9.89 2.62 11.76
N GLU A 88 -8.70 2.22 11.33
CA GLU A 88 -8.19 0.85 11.55
C GLU A 88 -7.00 0.83 12.51
N GLY A 89 -6.46 2.00 12.89
CA GLY A 89 -5.26 2.09 13.70
C GLY A 89 -4.05 1.51 12.97
N ILE A 90 -3.95 1.66 11.65
CA ILE A 90 -2.85 1.12 10.83
C ILE A 90 -1.96 2.26 10.36
N GLU A 91 -0.66 2.15 10.66
CA GLU A 91 0.39 2.98 10.09
C GLU A 91 0.91 2.33 8.81
N TYR A 92 0.62 2.95 7.66
CA TYR A 92 1.26 2.62 6.40
C TYR A 92 2.35 3.68 6.14
N ILE A 93 3.61 3.30 6.35
CA ILE A 93 4.72 4.26 6.39
C ILE A 93 5.60 4.26 5.13
N ASP A 94 5.59 3.20 4.34
CA ASP A 94 6.34 3.11 3.08
C ASP A 94 5.63 3.86 1.94
N ILE A 95 5.49 5.18 2.14
CA ILE A 95 4.84 6.10 1.21
C ILE A 95 5.87 6.51 0.15
N THR A 96 6.03 5.66 -0.85
CA THR A 96 6.95 5.86 -1.99
C THR A 96 6.22 5.68 -3.31
N PRO A 97 6.72 6.25 -4.44
CA PRO A 97 6.01 6.16 -5.72
C PRO A 97 5.96 4.72 -6.28
N TYR A 98 6.75 3.80 -5.70
CA TYR A 98 6.79 2.40 -6.10
C TYR A 98 5.61 1.60 -5.55
N ASN A 99 5.03 2.02 -4.43
CA ASN A 99 3.97 1.30 -3.74
C ASN A 99 2.55 1.79 -4.05
N PHE A 100 2.43 2.71 -5.00
CA PHE A 100 1.16 3.19 -5.51
C PHE A 100 1.05 2.94 -7.01
N ILE A 101 -0.12 2.54 -7.44
CA ILE A 101 -0.46 2.30 -8.86
C ILE A 101 -1.65 3.19 -9.21
N GLU A 102 -1.53 3.93 -10.30
CA GLU A 102 -2.67 4.67 -10.86
C GLU A 102 -3.31 3.86 -11.99
N LYS A 103 -4.62 3.68 -11.90
CA LYS A 103 -5.41 3.10 -12.99
C LYS A 103 -6.80 3.71 -13.02
N ASP A 104 -7.22 4.17 -14.19
CA ASP A 104 -8.56 4.70 -14.43
C ASP A 104 -8.94 5.82 -13.43
N ASN A 105 -8.01 6.74 -13.14
CA ASN A 105 -8.15 7.83 -12.16
C ASN A 105 -8.36 7.38 -10.70
N ARG A 106 -7.90 6.17 -10.36
CA ARG A 106 -7.92 5.61 -9.02
C ARG A 106 -6.52 5.19 -8.60
N ILE A 107 -6.19 5.45 -7.33
CA ILE A 107 -4.96 4.95 -6.72
C ILE A 107 -5.20 3.62 -6.02
N TYR A 108 -4.29 2.69 -6.24
CA TYR A 108 -4.14 1.45 -5.50
C TYR A 108 -2.85 1.50 -4.68
N MET A 109 -2.93 1.04 -3.44
CA MET A 109 -1.82 0.86 -2.50
C MET A 109 -1.45 -0.62 -2.49
N ILE A 110 -0.16 -0.88 -2.61
CA ILE A 110 0.43 -2.22 -2.56
C ILE A 110 1.54 -2.25 -1.51
N ASP A 111 2.13 -3.42 -1.30
CA ASP A 111 3.24 -3.62 -0.35
C ASP A 111 2.92 -3.18 1.10
N PHE A 112 2.33 -4.09 1.87
CA PHE A 112 1.99 -3.86 3.27
C PHE A 112 3.05 -4.42 4.23
N GLY A 113 4.26 -4.76 3.73
CA GLY A 113 5.29 -5.44 4.49
C GLY A 113 5.81 -4.64 5.70
N ASP A 114 5.83 -3.31 5.57
CA ASP A 114 6.24 -2.37 6.62
C ASP A 114 5.06 -1.68 7.32
N ALA A 115 3.82 -2.05 6.96
CA ALA A 115 2.65 -1.55 7.65
C ALA A 115 2.49 -2.23 9.02
N GLN A 116 1.98 -1.50 10.00
CA GLN A 116 1.80 -2.00 11.37
C GLN A 116 0.59 -1.37 12.05
N TYR A 117 0.08 -2.02 13.08
CA TYR A 117 -0.89 -1.37 13.96
C TYR A 117 -0.21 -0.32 14.84
N VAL A 118 -0.92 0.78 15.13
CA VAL A 118 -0.50 1.84 16.04
C VAL A 118 -0.18 1.24 17.40
N ASN A 119 1.00 1.56 17.90
CA ASN A 119 1.39 1.30 19.27
C ASN A 119 1.23 2.58 20.09
N HIS A 120 0.23 2.63 20.98
CA HIS A 120 -0.05 3.83 21.79
C HIS A 120 1.06 4.21 22.79
N ASP A 121 2.03 3.33 23.02
CA ASP A 121 3.21 3.63 23.84
C ASP A 121 4.32 4.33 23.04
N ILE A 122 4.18 4.41 21.71
CA ILE A 122 5.16 4.98 20.78
C ILE A 122 4.50 6.15 20.05
N PRO A 123 5.19 7.29 19.87
CA PRO A 123 4.69 8.34 19.00
C PRO A 123 4.46 7.82 17.58
N THR A 124 3.40 8.30 16.92
CA THR A 124 3.15 8.01 15.51
C THR A 124 4.38 8.36 14.67
N ASN A 125 4.61 7.55 13.64
CA ASN A 125 5.72 7.76 12.72
C ASN A 125 5.75 9.22 12.24
N TRP A 126 6.92 9.86 12.36
CA TRP A 126 7.10 11.29 12.10
C TRP A 126 6.64 11.66 10.68
N PHE A 127 7.02 10.85 9.69
CA PHE A 127 6.71 11.08 8.30
C PHE A 127 5.21 10.91 8.05
N LEU A 128 4.61 9.83 8.59
CA LEU A 128 3.18 9.61 8.44
C LEU A 128 2.37 10.78 9.03
N SER A 129 2.79 11.32 10.18
CA SER A 129 2.15 12.50 10.79
C SER A 129 2.24 13.72 9.87
N GLU A 130 3.44 14.08 9.40
CA GLU A 130 3.65 15.24 8.52
C GLU A 130 2.92 15.08 7.19
N PHE A 131 2.93 13.87 6.64
CA PHE A 131 2.15 13.55 5.45
C PHE A 131 0.67 13.81 5.74
N MET A 132 0.05 13.21 6.76
CA MET A 132 -1.37 13.47 7.09
C MET A 132 -1.70 14.96 7.29
N ASP A 133 -0.75 15.77 7.76
CA ASP A 133 -0.90 17.21 7.96
C ASP A 133 -0.85 18.07 6.67
N GLY A 134 -0.56 17.46 5.52
CA GLY A 134 -0.68 18.11 4.21
C GLY A 134 0.58 18.10 3.37
N GLU A 135 1.67 17.50 3.85
CA GLU A 135 2.91 17.45 3.13
C GLU A 135 2.86 16.50 1.91
N ASN A 136 3.49 16.91 0.81
CA ASN A 136 3.51 16.21 -0.48
C ASN A 136 4.95 15.83 -0.86
N TYR A 137 5.53 14.85 -0.17
CA TYR A 137 6.80 14.24 -0.57
C TYR A 137 6.79 12.74 -0.26
N TRP A 138 7.77 12.03 -0.79
CA TRP A 138 7.98 10.60 -0.55
C TRP A 138 8.76 10.36 0.72
N ASN A 139 8.48 9.26 1.43
CA ASN A 139 9.17 8.92 2.67
C ASN A 139 10.68 8.74 2.42
N PRO A 140 11.55 9.61 2.98
CA PRO A 140 12.98 9.50 2.75
C PRO A 140 13.61 8.30 3.45
N ASP A 141 12.94 7.69 4.43
CA ASP A 141 13.43 6.50 5.15
C ASP A 141 13.40 5.24 4.26
N TYR A 142 12.70 5.30 3.12
CA TYR A 142 12.46 4.19 2.18
C TYR A 142 13.06 4.44 0.78
N LYS A 143 13.98 5.41 0.66
CA LYS A 143 14.70 5.72 -0.60
C LYS A 143 16.08 5.08 -0.69
#